data_AF-A0A958YCG4-F1
#
_entry.id   AF-A0A958YCG4-F1
#
_cell.length_a   1.000
_cell.length_b   1.000
_cell.length_c   1.000
_cell.angle_alpha   90.00
_cell.angle_beta   90.00
_cell.angle_gamma   90.00
#
_symmetry.space_group_name_H-M   'P 1'
#
loop_
_entity.id
_entity.type
_entity.pdbx_description
1 polymer ?
#
loop_
_entity_poly.entity_id
_entity_poly.type
_entity_poly.pdbx_seq_one_letter_code
_entity_poly.pdbx_strand_id
1 'polypeptide(L)'
;NSFENKQNILGNISSSLKVQKAPESIVTPVDANLMMKEVEALRKENLRLLQSKNYEVFLAPADKMPNILREIGRLREITFREVGEGTNQAIDLDHFDNYYHHMFLWDDDCKLIAGAYRMGLGSQIYKAYGIDGFYLQDLFRFEPELYPMMSQSIEMGRAFIIKDYQQKPMPLFLLWKGIVHTTLRYPEHKYLIGGVSISNQFSNFSKSLMIEFMKSHYYDPYVAQYVRPKKEFKVKLKDADKDFVFDESEADLNKFDKIIDE
;
A
#
# COMPACT_ATOMS: atom_id res chain seq x y z
N ASN A 1 -49.12 32.48 39.37
CA ASN A 1 -47.67 32.82 39.32
C ASN A 1 -47.02 31.99 40.40
N SER A 2 -46.29 30.92 40.15
CA SER A 2 -45.21 30.75 39.18
C SER A 2 -44.97 29.25 38.96
N PHE A 3 -44.92 28.82 37.71
CA PHE A 3 -44.32 27.54 37.32
C PHE A 3 -42.80 27.70 37.42
N GLU A 4 -42.15 26.97 38.33
CA GLU A 4 -40.69 26.86 38.35
C GLU A 4 -40.23 25.63 37.57
N ASN A 5 -39.39 25.91 36.59
CA ASN A 5 -38.76 24.99 35.65
C ASN A 5 -37.87 23.97 36.36
N LYS A 6 -38.17 22.68 36.19
CA LYS A 6 -37.16 21.62 36.28
C LYS A 6 -36.24 21.75 35.06
N GLN A 7 -35.06 22.32 35.27
CA GLN A 7 -34.03 22.46 34.24
C GLN A 7 -33.60 21.08 33.72
N ASN A 8 -33.60 20.97 32.40
CA ASN A 8 -33.12 19.85 31.59
C ASN A 8 -31.67 19.48 31.93
N ILE A 9 -31.46 18.36 32.61
CA ILE A 9 -30.15 17.72 32.79
C ILE A 9 -29.78 16.85 31.56
N LEU A 10 -30.68 16.70 30.58
CA LEU A 10 -30.47 15.84 29.40
C LEU A 10 -29.90 16.56 28.17
N GLY A 11 -29.55 17.86 28.28
CA GLY A 11 -29.17 18.69 27.12
C GLY A 11 -27.72 18.59 26.63
N ASN A 12 -26.81 17.95 27.38
CA ASN A 12 -25.36 18.10 27.14
C ASN A 12 -24.58 16.82 26.80
N ILE A 13 -25.23 15.75 26.31
CA ILE A 13 -24.53 14.51 25.89
C ILE A 13 -24.39 14.40 24.36
N SER A 14 -24.92 15.34 23.58
CA SER A 14 -24.77 15.32 22.11
C SER A 14 -23.66 16.26 21.64
N SER A 15 -22.46 15.74 21.34
CA SER A 15 -21.66 16.14 20.15
C SER A 15 -20.19 15.66 20.15
N SER A 16 -19.87 14.41 20.47
CA SER A 16 -18.51 13.91 20.15
C SER A 16 -18.34 12.40 19.96
N LEU A 17 -19.41 11.60 19.98
CA LEU A 17 -19.32 10.22 19.51
C LEU A 17 -19.43 10.22 17.98
N LYS A 18 -18.30 10.31 17.28
CA LYS A 18 -18.22 9.89 15.88
C LYS A 18 -18.65 8.42 15.85
N VAL A 19 -19.90 8.16 15.44
CA VAL A 19 -20.36 6.80 15.16
C VAL A 19 -19.46 6.27 14.05
N GLN A 20 -18.51 5.40 14.40
CA GLN A 20 -17.75 4.68 13.39
C GLN A 20 -18.76 3.81 12.63
N LYS A 21 -18.96 4.14 11.34
CA LYS A 21 -19.79 3.36 10.43
C LYS A 21 -19.25 1.92 10.45
N ALA A 22 -20.11 0.95 10.72
CA ALA A 22 -19.71 -0.46 10.69
C ALA A 22 -19.14 -0.82 9.30
N PRO A 23 -18.10 -1.67 9.23
CA PRO A 23 -17.51 -2.05 7.95
C PRO A 23 -18.56 -2.68 7.03
N GLU A 24 -18.49 -2.34 5.74
CA GLU A 24 -19.37 -2.93 4.73
C GLU A 24 -19.05 -4.42 4.52
N SER A 25 -20.06 -5.19 4.12
CA SER A 25 -19.87 -6.58 3.74
C SER A 25 -18.96 -6.65 2.51
N ILE A 26 -17.88 -7.42 2.61
CA ILE A 26 -16.93 -7.59 1.52
C ILE A 26 -17.63 -8.30 0.36
N VAL A 27 -17.36 -7.86 -0.88
CA VAL A 27 -17.94 -8.47 -2.08
C VAL A 27 -17.68 -9.98 -2.13
N THR A 28 -18.57 -10.73 -2.76
CA THR A 28 -18.40 -12.17 -2.94
C THR A 28 -17.19 -12.46 -3.85
N PRO A 29 -16.51 -13.62 -3.66
CA PRO A 29 -15.43 -14.06 -4.54
C PRO A 29 -15.86 -14.10 -6.00
N VAL A 30 -14.92 -13.78 -6.88
CA VAL A 30 -15.10 -13.95 -8.33
C VAL A 30 -15.01 -15.44 -8.69
N ASP A 31 -15.81 -15.88 -9.66
CA ASP A 31 -15.77 -17.27 -10.15
C ASP A 31 -14.37 -17.59 -10.71
N ALA A 32 -13.76 -18.66 -10.22
CA ALA A 32 -12.43 -19.09 -10.63
C ALA A 32 -12.32 -19.35 -12.15
N ASN A 33 -13.39 -19.80 -12.81
CA ASN A 33 -13.40 -20.01 -14.25
C ASN A 33 -13.27 -18.71 -15.05
N LEU A 34 -13.78 -17.59 -14.53
CA LEU A 34 -13.62 -16.29 -15.16
C LEU A 34 -12.17 -15.81 -15.04
N MET A 35 -11.57 -15.95 -13.86
CA MET A 35 -10.16 -15.61 -13.64
C MET A 35 -9.23 -16.50 -14.47
N MET A 36 -9.49 -17.81 -14.55
CA MET A 36 -8.69 -18.72 -15.38
C MET A 36 -8.73 -18.32 -16.86
N LYS A 37 -9.89 -17.91 -17.40
CA LYS A 37 -9.98 -17.41 -18.78
C LYS A 37 -9.11 -16.18 -19.00
N GLU A 38 -9.10 -15.25 -18.04
CA GLU A 38 -8.22 -14.08 -18.10
C GLU A 38 -6.75 -14.48 -18.01
N VAL A 39 -6.36 -15.36 -17.09
CA VAL A 39 -4.99 -15.89 -16.99
C VAL A 39 -4.53 -16.51 -18.32
N GLU A 40 -5.37 -17.33 -18.97
CA GLU A 40 -5.03 -17.88 -20.30
C GLU A 40 -4.87 -16.81 -21.38
N ALA A 41 -5.70 -15.76 -21.34
CA ALA A 41 -5.56 -14.63 -22.26
C ALA A 41 -4.23 -13.89 -22.00
N LEU A 42 -3.89 -13.61 -20.74
CA LEU A 42 -2.64 -12.95 -20.35
C LEU A 42 -1.40 -13.78 -20.75
N ARG A 43 -1.47 -15.12 -20.66
CA ARG A 43 -0.41 -16.01 -21.17
C ARG A 43 -0.22 -15.84 -22.68
N LYS A 44 -1.30 -15.82 -23.46
CA LYS A 44 -1.27 -15.63 -24.93
C LYS A 44 -0.75 -14.25 -25.34
N GLU A 45 -1.04 -13.23 -24.55
CA GLU A 45 -0.56 -11.85 -24.78
C GLU A 45 0.87 -11.59 -24.26
N ASN A 46 1.57 -12.62 -23.76
CA ASN A 46 2.94 -12.52 -23.23
C ASN A 46 3.08 -11.55 -22.03
N LEU A 47 2.01 -11.40 -21.24
CA LEU A 47 1.95 -10.57 -20.04
C LEU A 47 2.44 -11.32 -18.78
N ARG A 48 2.79 -12.59 -18.92
CA ARG A 48 3.49 -13.36 -17.89
C ARG A 48 4.94 -12.89 -17.78
N LEU A 49 5.36 -12.53 -16.56
CA LEU A 49 6.73 -12.13 -16.27
C LEU A 49 7.63 -13.34 -16.02
N LEU A 50 7.16 -14.29 -15.23
CA LEU A 50 7.89 -15.52 -14.90
C LEU A 50 6.95 -16.64 -14.44
N GLN A 51 7.45 -17.87 -14.48
CA GLN A 51 6.80 -19.06 -13.95
C GLN A 51 7.80 -19.84 -13.08
N SER A 52 7.34 -20.37 -11.95
CA SER A 52 8.10 -21.27 -11.08
C SER A 52 7.18 -22.35 -10.53
N LYS A 53 7.32 -23.58 -11.02
CA LYS A 53 6.38 -24.68 -10.75
C LYS A 53 4.93 -24.27 -11.09
N ASN A 54 4.01 -24.38 -10.12
CA ASN A 54 2.61 -23.98 -10.22
C ASN A 54 2.39 -22.46 -10.11
N TYR A 55 3.41 -21.70 -9.69
CA TYR A 55 3.27 -20.26 -9.55
C TYR A 55 3.60 -19.51 -10.84
N GLU A 56 2.79 -18.51 -11.15
CA GLU A 56 3.02 -17.59 -12.25
C GLU A 56 2.89 -16.15 -11.77
N VAL A 57 3.80 -15.29 -12.21
CA VAL A 57 3.69 -13.85 -11.97
C VAL A 57 3.32 -13.17 -13.27
N PHE A 58 2.26 -12.37 -13.24
CA PHE A 58 1.80 -11.57 -14.35
C PHE A 58 1.97 -10.09 -14.03
N LEU A 59 2.08 -9.26 -15.06
CA LEU A 59 1.92 -7.81 -14.99
C LEU A 59 1.03 -7.40 -16.15
N ALA A 60 -0.15 -6.87 -15.83
CA ALA A 60 -1.14 -6.53 -16.85
C ALA A 60 -1.84 -5.20 -16.53
N PRO A 61 -2.35 -4.49 -17.55
CA PRO A 61 -3.24 -3.35 -17.34
C PRO A 61 -4.65 -3.82 -16.94
N ALA A 62 -5.41 -2.94 -16.29
CA ALA A 62 -6.71 -3.23 -15.70
C ALA A 62 -7.76 -3.78 -16.70
N ASP A 63 -7.78 -3.24 -17.92
CA ASP A 63 -8.74 -3.58 -18.98
C ASP A 63 -8.61 -5.02 -19.49
N LYS A 64 -7.44 -5.63 -19.32
CA LYS A 64 -7.15 -7.01 -19.74
C LYS A 64 -7.59 -8.07 -18.73
N MET A 65 -7.93 -7.65 -17.52
CA MET A 65 -8.17 -8.57 -16.40
C MET A 65 -9.23 -8.07 -15.42
N PRO A 66 -10.44 -7.67 -15.87
CA PRO A 66 -11.45 -7.06 -15.01
C PRO A 66 -11.91 -7.97 -13.85
N ASN A 67 -11.97 -9.29 -14.06
CA ASN A 67 -12.36 -10.24 -13.02
C ASN A 67 -11.23 -10.43 -12.00
N ILE A 68 -9.99 -10.57 -12.45
CA ILE A 68 -8.80 -10.63 -11.57
C ILE A 68 -8.64 -9.31 -10.79
N LEU A 69 -8.82 -8.14 -11.42
CA LEU A 69 -8.72 -6.85 -10.72
C LEU A 69 -9.78 -6.72 -9.62
N ARG A 70 -11.01 -7.14 -9.90
CA ARG A 70 -12.07 -7.19 -8.88
C ARG A 70 -11.69 -8.11 -7.72
N GLU A 71 -11.11 -9.27 -8.02
CA GLU A 71 -10.65 -10.21 -7.00
C GLU A 71 -9.47 -9.65 -6.20
N ILE A 72 -8.52 -8.97 -6.84
CA ILE A 72 -7.42 -8.24 -6.19
C ILE A 72 -7.98 -7.22 -5.19
N GLY A 73 -8.97 -6.41 -5.58
CA GLY A 73 -9.60 -5.45 -4.68
C GLY A 73 -10.31 -6.09 -3.48
N ARG A 74 -10.95 -7.25 -3.70
CA ARG A 74 -11.59 -8.03 -2.64
C ARG A 74 -10.56 -8.56 -1.65
N LEU A 75 -9.49 -9.18 -2.15
CA LEU A 75 -8.43 -9.77 -1.34
C LEU A 75 -7.62 -8.70 -0.58
N ARG A 76 -7.35 -7.54 -1.21
CA ARG A 76 -6.77 -6.38 -0.54
C ARG A 76 -7.58 -5.98 0.68
N GLU A 77 -8.89 -5.78 0.52
CA GLU A 77 -9.75 -5.38 1.62
C GLU A 77 -9.75 -6.42 2.75
N ILE A 78 -9.80 -7.72 2.42
CA ILE A 78 -9.71 -8.79 3.43
C ILE A 78 -8.38 -8.69 4.20
N THR A 79 -7.26 -8.64 3.49
CA THR A 79 -5.93 -8.66 4.09
C THR A 79 -5.65 -7.40 4.90
N PHE A 80 -6.00 -6.22 4.39
CA PHE A 80 -5.75 -4.96 5.08
C PHE A 80 -6.70 -4.75 6.27
N ARG A 81 -7.97 -5.16 6.17
CA ARG A 81 -8.91 -5.05 7.29
C ARG A 81 -8.48 -5.92 8.47
N GLU A 82 -7.88 -7.09 8.23
CA GLU A 82 -7.37 -7.98 9.28
C GLU A 82 -6.28 -7.32 10.15
N VAL A 83 -5.49 -6.41 9.57
CA VAL A 83 -4.44 -5.66 10.28
C VAL A 83 -4.86 -4.22 10.65
N GLY A 84 -6.12 -3.86 10.45
CA GLY A 84 -6.67 -2.54 10.81
C GLY A 84 -6.38 -1.41 9.81
N GLU A 85 -5.92 -1.75 8.60
CA GLU A 85 -5.57 -0.81 7.52
C GLU A 85 -6.56 -0.86 6.33
N GLY A 86 -7.66 -1.60 6.47
CA GLY A 86 -8.70 -1.73 5.43
C GLY A 86 -9.50 -0.45 5.21
N THR A 87 -10.10 -0.33 4.03
CA THR A 87 -10.94 0.84 3.66
C THR A 87 -12.30 0.83 4.36
N ASN A 88 -12.67 -0.33 4.95
CA ASN A 88 -14.00 -0.62 5.50
C ASN A 88 -15.14 -0.56 4.46
N GLN A 89 -14.79 -0.50 3.16
CA GLN A 89 -15.72 -0.62 2.05
C GLN A 89 -15.89 -2.08 1.63
N ALA A 90 -16.85 -2.38 0.76
CA ALA A 90 -17.04 -3.73 0.24
C ALA A 90 -15.84 -4.25 -0.59
N ILE A 91 -15.01 -3.36 -1.12
CA ILE A 91 -13.86 -3.66 -1.98
C ILE A 91 -12.82 -2.54 -1.90
N ASP A 92 -11.53 -2.88 -1.89
CA ASP A 92 -10.43 -1.91 -1.99
C ASP A 92 -10.05 -1.71 -3.46
N LEU A 93 -10.83 -0.86 -4.15
CA LEU A 93 -10.50 -0.30 -5.47
C LEU A 93 -10.73 1.21 -5.45
N ASP A 94 -9.77 1.96 -5.99
CA ASP A 94 -9.83 3.41 -6.21
C ASP A 94 -9.69 3.74 -7.70
N HIS A 95 -9.68 5.03 -8.03
CA HIS A 95 -9.65 5.48 -9.42
C HIS A 95 -8.29 5.22 -10.11
N PHE A 96 -7.19 5.09 -9.36
CA PHE A 96 -5.86 4.78 -9.88
C PHE A 96 -5.83 3.36 -10.45
N ASP A 97 -6.58 2.44 -9.85
CA ASP A 97 -6.63 1.03 -10.26
C ASP A 97 -7.03 0.83 -11.73
N ASN A 98 -7.71 1.81 -12.35
CA ASN A 98 -8.18 1.75 -13.74
C ASN A 98 -7.06 1.91 -14.78
N TYR A 99 -5.97 2.59 -14.44
CA TYR A 99 -4.87 2.86 -15.39
C TYR A 99 -3.50 2.44 -14.86
N TYR A 100 -3.42 2.01 -13.61
CA TYR A 100 -2.25 1.32 -13.10
C TYR A 100 -2.20 -0.10 -13.65
N HIS A 101 -0.99 -0.62 -13.79
CA HIS A 101 -0.80 -2.04 -13.98
C HIS A 101 -0.91 -2.75 -12.64
N HIS A 102 -1.27 -4.03 -12.66
CA HIS A 102 -1.26 -4.87 -11.47
C HIS A 102 -0.36 -6.06 -11.72
N MET A 103 0.60 -6.22 -10.81
CA MET A 103 1.44 -7.40 -10.76
C MET A 103 0.83 -8.37 -9.76
N PHE A 104 0.55 -9.60 -10.16
CA PHE A 104 -0.06 -10.57 -9.25
C PHE A 104 0.56 -11.96 -9.40
N LEU A 105 0.52 -12.70 -8.29
CA LEU A 105 0.97 -14.08 -8.18
C LEU A 105 -0.24 -15.00 -8.28
N TRP A 106 -0.32 -15.76 -9.36
CA TRP A 106 -1.30 -16.80 -9.59
C TRP A 106 -0.76 -18.16 -9.11
N ASP A 107 -1.56 -18.88 -8.33
CA ASP A 107 -1.32 -20.29 -8.02
C ASP A 107 -2.16 -21.15 -8.97
N ASP A 108 -1.49 -21.77 -9.94
CA ASP A 108 -2.17 -22.57 -10.96
C ASP A 108 -2.67 -23.93 -10.45
N ASP A 109 -2.21 -24.41 -9.30
CA ASP A 109 -2.79 -25.64 -8.72
C ASP A 109 -4.10 -25.31 -7.99
N CYS A 110 -4.09 -24.24 -7.18
CA CYS A 110 -5.25 -23.81 -6.40
C CYS A 110 -6.24 -22.91 -7.18
N LYS A 111 -5.86 -22.45 -8.37
CA LYS A 111 -6.63 -21.54 -9.23
C LYS A 111 -7.06 -20.25 -8.51
N LEU A 112 -6.12 -19.62 -7.80
CA LEU A 112 -6.35 -18.41 -7.01
C LEU A 112 -5.17 -17.43 -7.06
N ILE A 113 -5.42 -16.21 -6.57
CA ILE A 113 -4.40 -15.16 -6.42
C ILE A 113 -3.80 -15.26 -5.02
N ALA A 114 -2.49 -15.49 -4.94
CA ALA A 114 -1.77 -15.61 -3.67
C ALA A 114 -1.28 -14.26 -3.12
N GLY A 115 -1.10 -13.26 -3.99
CA GLY A 115 -0.69 -11.90 -3.61
C GLY A 115 -0.54 -10.99 -4.82
N ALA A 116 -0.45 -9.69 -4.60
CA ALA A 116 -0.29 -8.72 -5.68
C ALA A 116 0.37 -7.41 -5.24
N TYR A 117 0.74 -6.61 -6.23
CA TYR A 117 1.23 -5.24 -6.16
C TYR A 117 0.51 -4.40 -7.21
N ARG A 118 0.19 -3.15 -6.84
CA ARG A 118 -0.19 -2.13 -7.81
C ARG A 118 1.06 -1.43 -8.34
N MET A 119 1.17 -1.27 -9.65
CA MET A 119 2.38 -0.82 -10.36
C MET A 119 2.04 0.33 -11.32
N GLY A 120 2.43 1.55 -10.95
CA GLY A 120 2.24 2.76 -11.73
C GLY A 120 3.47 3.06 -12.57
N LEU A 121 3.38 2.92 -13.89
CA LEU A 121 4.47 3.24 -14.80
C LEU A 121 4.54 4.77 -15.00
N GLY A 122 5.47 5.43 -14.31
CA GLY A 122 5.55 6.89 -14.26
C GLY A 122 5.69 7.56 -15.62
N SER A 123 6.35 6.91 -16.59
CA SER A 123 6.50 7.45 -17.94
C SER A 123 5.17 7.56 -18.68
N GLN A 124 4.24 6.65 -18.39
CA GLN A 124 2.89 6.60 -18.96
C GLN A 124 1.93 7.48 -18.18
N ILE A 125 1.94 7.38 -16.84
CA ILE A 125 1.06 8.14 -15.96
C ILE A 125 1.29 9.64 -16.11
N TYR A 126 2.56 10.07 -16.02
CA TYR A 126 2.88 11.50 -16.09
C TYR A 126 2.47 12.10 -17.44
N LYS A 127 2.66 11.35 -18.53
CA LYS A 127 2.26 11.78 -19.88
C LYS A 127 0.74 11.95 -20.01
N ALA A 128 -0.05 11.08 -19.39
CA ALA A 128 -1.51 11.07 -19.53
C ALA A 128 -2.22 12.00 -18.54
N TYR A 129 -1.72 12.10 -17.31
CA TYR A 129 -2.42 12.72 -16.19
C TYR A 129 -1.59 13.75 -15.42
N GLY A 130 -0.32 13.96 -15.80
CA GLY A 130 0.61 14.81 -15.05
C GLY A 130 0.92 14.24 -13.66
N ILE A 131 1.31 15.12 -12.73
CA ILE A 131 1.63 14.72 -11.35
C ILE A 131 0.40 14.22 -10.57
N ASP A 132 -0.80 14.71 -10.93
CA ASP A 132 -2.05 14.30 -10.27
C ASP A 132 -2.50 12.89 -10.66
N GLY A 133 -1.83 12.25 -11.62
CA GLY A 133 -2.02 10.84 -11.94
C GLY A 133 -1.42 9.87 -10.93
N PHE A 134 -0.55 10.33 -10.02
CA PHE A 134 0.17 9.48 -9.07
C PHE A 134 -0.57 9.35 -7.74
N TYR A 135 -0.70 8.14 -7.19
CA TYR A 135 -1.32 7.94 -5.87
C TYR A 135 -0.54 8.67 -4.76
N LEU A 136 0.78 8.73 -4.85
CA LEU A 136 1.59 9.47 -3.87
C LEU A 136 1.21 10.95 -3.81
N GLN A 137 0.68 11.54 -4.89
CA GLN A 137 0.19 12.91 -4.88
C GLN A 137 -1.01 13.06 -3.94
N ASP A 138 -1.79 12.02 -3.62
CA ASP A 138 -2.84 12.10 -2.59
C ASP A 138 -2.28 12.21 -1.15
N LEU A 139 -1.04 11.78 -0.95
CA LEU A 139 -0.38 11.76 0.36
C LEU A 139 0.62 12.91 0.54
N PHE A 140 1.28 13.31 -0.54
CA PHE A 140 2.36 14.29 -0.57
C PHE A 140 2.10 15.34 -1.65
N ARG A 141 2.73 16.51 -1.49
CA ARG A 141 2.87 17.49 -2.56
C ARG A 141 4.30 17.38 -3.09
N PHE A 142 4.42 17.21 -4.40
CA PHE A 142 5.70 17.19 -5.09
C PHE A 142 5.94 18.53 -5.79
N GLU A 143 7.13 19.10 -5.57
CA GLU A 143 7.57 20.29 -6.28
C GLU A 143 8.00 19.92 -7.73
N PRO A 144 7.86 20.83 -8.72
CA PRO A 144 8.10 20.54 -10.12
C PRO A 144 9.48 19.97 -10.46
N GLU A 145 10.49 20.31 -9.68
CA GLU A 145 11.85 19.83 -9.80
C GLU A 145 11.96 18.30 -9.69
N LEU A 146 11.01 17.66 -8.98
CA LEU A 146 10.97 16.20 -8.83
C LEU A 146 10.16 15.50 -9.92
N TYR A 147 9.40 16.22 -10.74
CA TYR A 147 8.55 15.61 -11.79
C TYR A 147 9.33 14.75 -12.80
N PRO A 148 10.56 15.12 -13.22
CA PRO A 148 11.38 14.23 -14.05
C PRO A 148 11.66 12.89 -13.37
N MET A 149 11.98 12.88 -12.07
CA MET A 149 12.19 11.65 -11.31
C MET A 149 10.90 10.82 -11.23
N MET A 150 9.76 11.47 -10.95
CA MET A 150 8.45 10.80 -10.91
C MET A 150 8.12 10.12 -12.26
N SER A 151 8.39 10.81 -13.38
CA SER A 151 8.19 10.25 -14.72
C SER A 151 9.14 9.08 -15.05
N GLN A 152 10.26 8.97 -14.34
CA GLN A 152 11.24 7.87 -14.44
C GLN A 152 11.06 6.85 -13.31
N SER A 153 9.96 6.88 -12.57
CA SER A 153 9.72 6.00 -11.43
C SER A 153 8.61 5.00 -11.72
N ILE A 154 8.75 3.77 -11.20
CA ILE A 154 7.61 2.87 -11.04
C ILE A 154 7.04 3.10 -9.63
N GLU A 155 5.83 3.65 -9.56
CA GLU A 155 5.13 3.80 -8.29
C GLU A 155 4.51 2.47 -7.86
N MET A 156 4.95 1.95 -6.72
CA MET A 156 4.48 0.68 -6.17
C MET A 156 3.65 0.94 -4.92
N GLY A 157 2.59 0.16 -4.76
CA GLY A 157 1.75 0.23 -3.57
C GLY A 157 0.78 -0.93 -3.46
N ARG A 158 -0.02 -0.88 -2.39
CA ARG A 158 -1.08 -1.87 -2.12
C ARG A 158 -0.57 -3.33 -2.18
N ALA A 159 0.66 -3.54 -1.75
CA ALA A 159 1.27 -4.86 -1.70
C ALA A 159 0.55 -5.73 -0.66
N PHE A 160 0.18 -6.95 -1.03
CA PHE A 160 -0.39 -7.90 -0.08
C PHE A 160 -0.09 -9.34 -0.49
N ILE A 161 -0.12 -10.22 0.51
CA ILE A 161 -0.15 -11.68 0.36
C ILE A 161 -1.32 -12.16 1.21
N ILE A 162 -2.14 -13.05 0.65
CA ILE A 162 -3.29 -13.59 1.37
C ILE A 162 -2.83 -14.43 2.57
N LYS A 163 -3.63 -14.47 3.63
CA LYS A 163 -3.29 -15.08 4.93
C LYS A 163 -2.66 -16.49 4.81
N ASP A 164 -3.26 -17.35 4.00
CA ASP A 164 -2.81 -18.75 3.81
C ASP A 164 -1.42 -18.88 3.13
N TYR A 165 -0.86 -17.77 2.65
CA TYR A 165 0.41 -17.70 1.94
C TYR A 165 1.48 -16.84 2.64
N GLN A 166 1.12 -16.06 3.68
CA GLN A 166 2.05 -15.10 4.33
C GLN A 166 3.27 -15.76 4.99
N GLN A 167 3.11 -16.96 5.55
CA GLN A 167 4.21 -17.71 6.19
C GLN A 167 4.97 -18.62 5.22
N LYS A 168 4.62 -18.58 3.92
CA LYS A 168 5.33 -19.32 2.88
C LYS A 168 6.42 -18.39 2.31
N PRO A 169 7.66 -18.86 2.12
CA PRO A 169 8.73 -18.01 1.59
C PRO A 169 8.56 -17.69 0.10
N MET A 170 7.96 -18.61 -0.67
CA MET A 170 7.88 -18.49 -2.13
C MET A 170 7.03 -17.31 -2.63
N PRO A 171 5.83 -17.03 -2.08
CA PRO A 171 4.97 -15.97 -2.61
C PRO A 171 5.62 -14.58 -2.64
N LEU A 172 6.19 -14.15 -1.51
CA LEU A 172 6.88 -12.86 -1.42
C LEU A 172 8.10 -12.82 -2.35
N PHE A 173 8.89 -13.89 -2.33
CA PHE A 173 10.09 -14.00 -3.17
C PHE A 173 9.77 -13.92 -4.66
N LEU A 174 8.70 -14.57 -5.13
CA LEU A 174 8.30 -14.53 -6.54
C LEU A 174 7.76 -13.15 -6.95
N LEU A 175 7.02 -12.47 -6.07
CA LEU A 175 6.62 -11.07 -6.33
C LEU A 175 7.84 -10.16 -6.44
N TRP A 176 8.86 -10.32 -5.59
CA TRP A 176 10.12 -9.56 -5.74
C TRP A 176 10.84 -9.86 -7.05
N LYS A 177 10.88 -11.13 -7.49
CA LYS A 177 11.38 -11.44 -8.85
C LYS A 177 10.52 -10.76 -9.92
N GLY A 178 9.21 -10.68 -9.72
CA GLY A 178 8.30 -9.93 -10.59
C GLY A 178 8.66 -8.45 -10.71
N ILE A 179 9.02 -7.80 -9.60
CA ILE A 179 9.51 -6.41 -9.62
C ILE A 179 10.75 -6.29 -10.50
N VAL A 180 11.73 -7.19 -10.35
CA VAL A 180 12.94 -7.20 -11.20
C VAL A 180 12.60 -7.42 -12.68
N HIS A 181 11.71 -8.36 -12.99
CA HIS A 181 11.27 -8.57 -14.37
C HIS A 181 10.55 -7.34 -14.94
N THR A 182 9.82 -6.61 -14.10
CA THR A 182 9.16 -5.36 -14.48
C THR A 182 10.19 -4.28 -14.81
N THR A 183 11.22 -4.09 -13.99
CA THR A 183 12.26 -3.07 -14.27
C THR A 183 13.07 -3.41 -15.52
N LEU A 184 13.30 -4.70 -15.79
CA LEU A 184 13.95 -5.14 -17.05
C LEU A 184 13.07 -4.91 -18.28
N ARG A 185 11.75 -5.05 -18.14
CA ARG A 185 10.78 -4.84 -19.24
C ARG A 185 10.52 -3.36 -19.52
N TYR A 186 10.68 -2.48 -18.52
CA TYR A 186 10.51 -1.03 -18.62
C TYR A 186 11.77 -0.26 -18.17
N PRO A 187 12.90 -0.40 -18.91
CA PRO A 187 14.21 0.12 -18.51
C PRO A 187 14.30 1.65 -18.48
N GLU A 188 13.31 2.36 -19.03
CA GLU A 188 13.21 3.82 -18.94
C GLU A 188 12.92 4.30 -17.51
N HIS A 189 12.41 3.43 -16.64
CA HIS A 189 12.18 3.74 -15.24
C HIS A 189 13.43 3.39 -14.41
N LYS A 190 14.06 4.43 -13.85
CA LYS A 190 15.30 4.34 -13.08
C LYS A 190 15.09 4.16 -11.58
N TYR A 191 13.87 4.40 -11.11
CA TYR A 191 13.55 4.42 -9.69
C TYR A 191 12.33 3.56 -9.39
N LEU A 192 12.33 2.97 -8.20
CA LEU A 192 11.13 2.42 -7.58
C LEU A 192 10.73 3.37 -6.47
N ILE A 193 9.46 3.79 -6.45
CA ILE A 193 8.95 4.73 -5.44
C ILE A 193 7.65 4.17 -4.86
N GLY A 194 7.35 4.46 -3.61
CA GLY A 194 6.11 4.02 -2.97
C GLY A 194 6.03 4.49 -1.54
N GLY A 195 4.81 4.46 -1.00
CA GLY A 195 4.59 4.69 0.42
C GLY A 195 4.72 3.39 1.20
N VAL A 196 5.36 3.45 2.37
CA VAL A 196 5.33 2.37 3.36
C VAL A 196 4.36 2.77 4.47
N SER A 197 3.43 1.87 4.79
CA SER A 197 2.47 2.09 5.88
C SER A 197 3.05 1.59 7.21
N ILE A 198 2.91 2.40 8.25
CA ILE A 198 3.15 1.97 9.63
C ILE A 198 1.79 1.69 10.27
N SER A 199 1.56 0.43 10.68
CA SER A 199 0.27 -0.03 11.19
C SER A 199 -0.25 0.83 12.34
N ASN A 200 -1.56 1.06 12.36
CA ASN A 200 -2.21 1.73 13.48
C ASN A 200 -2.24 0.93 14.78
N GLN A 201 -1.88 -0.36 14.74
CA GLN A 201 -1.72 -1.20 15.92
C GLN A 201 -0.52 -0.78 16.78
N PHE A 202 0.49 -0.14 16.18
CA PHE A 202 1.64 0.37 16.92
C PHE A 202 1.29 1.57 17.81
N SER A 203 1.95 1.64 18.97
CA SER A 203 1.85 2.80 19.85
C SER A 203 2.40 4.07 19.18
N ASN A 204 1.95 5.25 19.62
CA ASN A 204 2.51 6.52 19.11
C ASN A 204 4.00 6.67 19.42
N PHE A 205 4.48 6.04 20.49
CA PHE A 205 5.89 6.01 20.84
C PHE A 205 6.67 5.19 19.81
N SER A 206 6.25 3.95 19.54
CA SER A 206 6.87 3.06 18.54
C SER A 206 6.86 3.71 17.16
N LYS A 207 5.74 4.33 16.73
CA LYS A 207 5.67 5.10 15.48
C LYS A 207 6.67 6.25 15.43
N SER A 208 6.80 6.99 16.54
CA SER A 208 7.75 8.10 16.64
C SER A 208 9.19 7.61 16.53
N LEU A 209 9.51 6.50 17.18
CA LEU A 209 10.82 5.87 17.13
C LEU A 209 11.15 5.38 15.71
N MET A 210 10.21 4.71 15.03
CA MET A 210 10.34 4.27 13.63
C MET A 210 10.64 5.45 12.70
N ILE A 211 9.88 6.53 12.83
CA ILE A 211 10.06 7.71 11.98
C ILE A 211 11.40 8.38 12.25
N GLU A 212 11.81 8.51 13.51
CA GLU A 212 13.09 9.12 13.86
C GLU A 212 14.26 8.28 13.35
N PHE A 213 14.23 6.96 13.56
CA PHE A 213 15.25 6.05 13.04
C PHE A 213 15.38 6.15 11.51
N MET A 214 14.25 6.10 10.79
CA MET A 214 14.27 6.24 9.33
C MET A 214 14.81 7.61 8.89
N LYS A 215 14.50 8.69 9.62
CA LYS A 215 14.99 10.03 9.33
C LYS A 215 16.49 10.18 9.61
N SER A 216 17.00 9.56 10.68
CA SER A 216 18.40 9.68 11.07
C SER A 216 19.34 8.90 10.16
N HIS A 217 18.88 7.78 9.58
CA HIS A 217 19.75 6.88 8.80
C HIS A 217 19.51 6.88 7.28
N TYR A 218 18.28 7.15 6.82
CA TYR A 218 17.90 6.95 5.41
C TYR A 218 17.29 8.19 4.75
N TYR A 219 17.30 9.34 5.43
CA TYR A 219 16.76 10.58 4.88
C TYR A 219 17.71 11.22 3.87
N ASP A 220 17.22 11.41 2.64
CA ASP A 220 17.93 12.18 1.63
C ASP A 220 17.43 13.63 1.62
N PRO A 221 18.20 14.61 2.14
CA PRO A 221 17.78 16.01 2.18
C PRO A 221 17.65 16.65 0.79
N TYR A 222 18.37 16.14 -0.22
CA TYR A 222 18.33 16.69 -1.58
C TYR A 222 17.02 16.39 -2.27
N VAL A 223 16.46 15.19 -2.05
CA VAL A 223 15.14 14.81 -2.57
C VAL A 223 14.02 15.34 -1.68
N ALA A 224 14.17 15.20 -0.36
CA ALA A 224 13.09 15.47 0.59
C ALA A 224 12.64 16.93 0.62
N GLN A 225 13.50 17.89 0.26
CA GLN A 225 13.09 19.31 0.13
C GLN A 225 11.96 19.53 -0.90
N TYR A 226 11.82 18.62 -1.87
CA TYR A 226 10.79 18.67 -2.93
C TYR A 226 9.55 17.83 -2.61
N VAL A 227 9.46 17.24 -1.42
CA VAL A 227 8.36 16.36 -1.01
C VAL A 227 7.78 16.85 0.31
N ARG A 228 6.52 17.29 0.30
CA ARG A 228 5.84 17.78 1.51
C ARG A 228 4.63 16.92 1.86
N PRO A 229 4.53 16.34 3.07
CA PRO A 229 3.35 15.58 3.45
C PRO A 229 2.11 16.48 3.50
N LYS A 230 1.00 16.03 2.90
CA LYS A 230 -0.30 16.72 3.00
C LYS A 230 -0.86 16.64 4.42
N LYS A 231 -0.56 15.54 5.13
CA LYS A 231 -0.89 15.32 6.55
C LYS A 231 0.34 14.79 7.27
N GLU A 232 1.05 15.68 7.94
CA GLU A 232 2.29 15.32 8.65
C GLU A 232 2.00 14.65 9.99
N PHE A 233 2.68 13.53 10.26
CA PHE A 233 2.72 12.93 11.59
C PHE A 233 3.68 13.72 12.49
N LYS A 234 3.21 14.10 13.69
CA LYS A 234 4.03 14.84 14.66
C LYS A 234 4.73 13.88 15.61
N VAL A 235 6.02 13.69 15.40
CA VAL A 235 6.91 12.89 16.27
C VAL A 235 6.92 13.51 17.67
N LYS A 236 6.73 12.68 18.70
CA LYS A 236 6.78 13.08 20.10
C LYS A 236 7.71 12.13 20.86
N LEU A 237 8.98 12.51 20.95
CA LEU A 237 10.01 11.82 21.73
C LEU A 237 10.61 12.79 22.75
N LYS A 238 10.93 12.31 23.96
CA LYS A 238 11.73 13.09 24.92
C LYS A 238 13.19 13.03 24.49
N ASP A 239 14.00 14.00 24.93
CA ASP A 239 15.41 14.06 24.49
C ASP A 239 16.22 12.82 24.92
N ALA A 240 15.91 12.23 26.09
CA ALA A 240 16.51 10.96 26.51
C ALA A 240 16.15 9.77 25.60
N ASP A 241 14.98 9.80 24.95
CA ASP A 241 14.56 8.75 24.01
C ASP A 241 15.23 8.92 22.64
N LYS A 242 15.69 10.14 22.32
CA LYS A 242 16.42 10.44 21.09
C LYS A 242 17.85 9.95 21.16
N ASP A 243 18.53 10.14 22.30
CA ASP A 243 19.90 9.67 22.51
C ASP A 243 20.05 8.18 22.20
N PHE A 244 18.97 7.40 22.38
CA PHE A 244 18.91 5.98 22.04
C PHE A 244 18.84 5.67 20.54
N VAL A 245 18.18 6.53 19.74
CA VAL A 245 18.18 6.44 18.26
C VAL A 245 19.55 6.86 17.71
N PHE A 246 20.21 7.78 18.40
CA PHE A 246 21.50 8.34 18.00
C PHE A 246 22.71 7.57 18.56
N ASP A 247 22.53 6.53 19.37
CA ASP A 247 23.65 5.76 19.93
C ASP A 247 24.31 4.92 18.83
N GLU A 248 25.37 5.51 18.27
CA GLU A 248 26.19 5.05 17.17
C GLU A 248 26.83 3.70 17.48
N SER A 249 26.33 2.61 16.90
CA SER A 249 27.22 1.47 16.63
C SER A 249 26.82 0.55 15.50
N GLU A 250 25.57 0.54 15.03
CA GLU A 250 25.23 -0.02 13.70
C GLU A 250 23.75 0.28 13.41
N ALA A 251 23.43 0.70 12.18
CA ALA A 251 22.05 0.77 11.70
C ALA A 251 21.50 -0.66 11.52
N ASP A 252 21.32 -1.37 12.64
CA ASP A 252 20.84 -2.74 12.67
C ASP A 252 19.31 -2.74 12.81
N LEU A 253 18.64 -2.87 11.67
CA LEU A 253 17.19 -3.04 11.59
C LEU A 253 16.71 -4.23 12.45
N ASN A 254 17.50 -5.29 12.63
CA ASN A 254 17.09 -6.43 13.44
C ASN A 254 17.08 -6.11 14.94
N LYS A 255 18.02 -5.26 15.40
CA LYS A 255 18.03 -4.76 16.77
C LYS A 255 16.85 -3.81 17.00
N PHE A 256 16.54 -2.99 15.99
CA PHE A 256 15.41 -2.08 16.02
C PHE A 256 14.06 -2.81 16.10
N ASP A 257 13.87 -3.86 15.30
CA ASP A 257 12.63 -4.64 15.27
C ASP A 257 12.29 -5.25 16.64
N LYS A 258 13.28 -5.80 17.34
CA LYS A 258 13.09 -6.37 18.70
C LYS A 258 12.55 -5.38 19.72
N ILE A 259 12.77 -4.08 19.52
CA ILE A 259 12.37 -3.02 20.44
C ILE A 259 10.96 -2.52 20.13
N ILE A 260 10.56 -2.57 18.86
CA ILE A 260 9.20 -2.22 18.44
C ILE A 260 8.18 -3.29 18.89
N ASP A 261 8.62 -4.54 18.99
CA ASP A 261 7.80 -5.68 19.39
C ASP A 261 7.52 -5.75 20.92
N GLU A 262 8.23 -4.95 21.74
CA GLU A 262 8.00 -4.79 23.19
C GLU A 262 7.01 -3.65 23.52
#